data_AF-A0A6L9GAA7-F1
#
_entry.id   AF-A0A6L9GAA7-F1
#
_cell.length_a   1.000
_cell.length_b   1.000
_cell.length_c   1.000
_cell.angle_alpha   90.00
_cell.angle_beta   90.00
_cell.angle_gamma   90.00
#
_symmetry.space_group_name_H-M   'P 1'
#
loop_
_entity.id
_entity.type
_entity.pdbx_description
1 polymer ?
#
loop_
_entity_poly.entity_id
_entity_poly.type
_entity_poly.pdbx_seq_one_letter_code
_entity_poly.pdbx_strand_id
1 'polypeptide(L)'
;LALFGAKLARPFSRLIPDQRLRAMIAMAPASIPPVSRNDDGQTFAPVGERRARVALMIGCAQRALDTDINDATIRLLRRAGCEVVIPERFGCCGALTLHMGRTDDAKASARDSIHR
;
A
#
# COMPACT_ATOMS: atom_id res chain seq x y z
N LEU A 1 7.00 8.28 10.56
CA LEU A 1 7.49 9.61 11.01
C LEU A 1 6.75 10.77 10.35
N ALA A 2 6.71 10.87 9.02
CA ALA A 2 6.04 11.98 8.32
C ALA A 2 4.54 12.16 8.67
N LEU A 3 3.76 11.08 8.66
CA LEU A 3 2.33 11.11 9.02
C LEU A 3 2.10 11.55 10.47
N PHE A 4 2.96 11.12 11.39
CA PHE A 4 2.90 11.52 12.79
C PHE A 4 3.22 13.00 12.96
N GLY A 5 4.25 13.50 12.28
CA GLY A 5 4.57 14.93 12.23
C GLY A 5 3.41 15.76 11.65
N ALA A 6 2.77 15.29 10.57
CA ALA A 6 1.61 15.96 10.00
C ALA A 6 0.42 16.00 10.97
N LYS A 7 0.18 14.93 11.73
CA LYS A 7 -0.85 14.88 12.78
C LYS A 7 -0.60 15.91 13.88
N LEU A 8 0.65 16.04 14.34
CA LEU A 8 1.03 17.04 15.33
C LEU A 8 0.96 18.48 14.80
N ALA A 9 1.30 18.70 13.53
CA ALA A 9 1.30 20.03 12.90
C ALA A 9 -0.11 20.50 12.47
N ARG A 10 -1.07 19.58 12.29
CA ARG A 10 -2.45 19.86 11.84
C ARG A 10 -3.15 21.01 12.58
N PRO A 11 -3.19 21.08 13.94
CA PRO A 11 -3.83 22.18 14.65
C PRO A 11 -3.17 23.55 14.37
N PHE A 12 -1.89 23.57 14.00
CA PHE A 12 -1.12 24.77 13.72
C PHE A 12 -0.98 25.09 12.22
N SER A 13 -1.67 24.35 11.34
CA SER A 13 -1.56 24.49 9.89
C SER A 13 -1.81 25.93 9.38
N ARG A 14 -2.65 26.71 10.06
CA ARG A 14 -2.92 28.11 9.72
C ARG A 14 -1.75 29.06 9.98
N LEU A 15 -0.82 28.69 10.88
CA LEU A 15 0.37 29.48 11.21
C LEU A 15 1.54 29.20 10.26
N ILE A 16 1.42 28.19 9.38
CA ILE A 16 2.48 27.79 8.46
C ILE A 16 2.45 28.73 7.24
N PRO A 17 3.50 29.54 7.01
CA PRO A 17 3.51 30.53 5.93
C PRO A 17 3.60 29.87 4.54
N ASP A 18 4.30 28.73 4.42
CA ASP A 18 4.45 28.00 3.17
C ASP A 18 3.14 27.30 2.75
N GLN A 19 2.60 27.68 1.59
CA GLN A 19 1.33 27.15 1.09
C GLN A 19 1.41 25.66 0.73
N ARG A 20 2.57 25.18 0.26
CA ARG A 20 2.74 23.78 -0.16
C ARG A 20 2.75 22.88 1.06
N LEU A 21 3.47 23.27 2.11
CA LEU A 21 3.53 22.53 3.36
C LEU A 21 2.15 22.49 4.04
N ARG A 22 1.41 23.60 4.01
CA ARG A 22 0.04 23.65 4.51
C ARG A 22 -0.88 22.68 3.74
N ALA A 23 -0.76 22.62 2.42
CA ALA A 23 -1.51 21.67 1.60
C ALA A 23 -1.13 20.21 1.90
N MET A 24 0.16 19.91 2.06
CA MET A 24 0.62 18.56 2.44
C MET A 24 0.04 18.11 3.79
N ILE A 25 -0.01 18.99 4.79
CA ILE A 25 -0.61 18.69 6.10
C ILE A 25 -2.13 18.49 5.98
N ALA A 26 -2.80 19.28 5.13
CA ALA A 26 -4.24 19.14 4.89
C ALA A 26 -4.59 17.82 4.20
N MET A 27 -3.72 17.31 3.30
CA MET A 27 -3.89 16.01 2.64
C MET A 27 -3.59 14.82 3.55
N ALA A 28 -2.89 15.02 4.67
CA ALA A 28 -2.59 13.94 5.60
C ALA A 28 -3.88 13.42 6.27
N PRO A 29 -4.02 12.09 6.45
CA PRO A 29 -5.20 11.51 7.08
C PRO A 29 -5.35 11.97 8.53
N ALA A 30 -6.59 12.11 9.01
CA ALA A 30 -6.88 12.53 10.38
C ALA A 30 -6.50 11.47 11.42
N SER A 31 -6.67 10.20 11.05
CA SER A 31 -6.23 9.02 11.79
C SER A 31 -5.20 8.26 10.97
N ILE A 32 -4.13 7.82 11.62
CA ILE A 32 -3.13 6.96 10.98
C ILE A 32 -3.64 5.52 11.16
N PRO A 33 -3.88 4.77 10.07
CA PRO A 33 -4.30 3.38 10.19
C PRO A 33 -3.23 2.55 10.91
N PRO A 34 -3.62 1.57 11.73
CA PRO A 34 -2.66 0.64 12.33
C PRO A 34 -1.97 -0.17 11.23
N VAL A 35 -0.76 -0.66 11.50
CA VAL A 35 -0.07 -1.55 10.56
C VAL A 35 -0.77 -2.92 10.56
N SER A 36 -1.16 -3.43 9.38
CA SER A 36 -1.61 -4.81 9.25
C SER A 36 -0.41 -5.75 9.16
N ARG A 37 -0.34 -6.72 10.08
CA ARG A 37 0.62 -7.82 10.01
C ARG A 37 0.31 -8.81 8.90
N ASN A 38 -0.89 -8.75 8.33
CA ASN A 38 -1.19 -9.57 7.18
C ASN A 38 -0.43 -9.10 5.94
N ASP A 39 0.06 -7.86 5.90
CA ASP A 39 0.88 -7.37 4.78
C ASP A 39 2.33 -7.91 4.80
N ASP A 40 2.75 -8.60 5.86
CA ASP A 40 4.07 -9.21 5.96
C ASP A 40 4.18 -10.45 5.07
N GLY A 41 5.41 -10.80 4.67
CA GLY A 41 5.69 -11.96 3.83
C GLY A 41 5.18 -13.26 4.47
N GLN A 42 4.12 -13.84 3.90
CA GLN A 42 3.46 -15.04 4.42
C GLN A 42 2.54 -15.66 3.38
N THR A 43 1.99 -16.84 3.69
CA THR A 43 0.98 -17.50 2.83
C THR A 43 -0.26 -17.82 3.65
N PHE A 44 -1.42 -17.49 3.10
CA PHE A 44 -2.71 -17.81 3.69
C PHE A 44 -3.38 -18.97 2.93
N ALA A 45 -3.73 -20.02 3.67
CA ALA A 45 -4.44 -21.15 3.11
C ALA A 45 -5.86 -20.74 2.62
N PRO A 46 -6.34 -21.35 1.52
CA PRO A 46 -7.72 -21.19 1.08
C PRO A 46 -8.69 -21.76 2.11
N VAL A 47 -9.94 -21.31 2.04
CA VAL A 47 -11.04 -21.96 2.75
C VAL A 47 -11.65 -23.01 1.82
N GLY A 48 -11.63 -24.28 2.25
CA GLY A 48 -12.10 -25.40 1.44
C GLY A 48 -11.07 -25.87 0.41
N GLU A 49 -11.55 -26.37 -0.73
CA GLU A 49 -10.69 -26.88 -1.80
C GLU A 49 -9.90 -25.75 -2.47
N ARG A 50 -8.60 -25.99 -2.72
CA ARG A 50 -7.72 -25.02 -3.37
C ARG A 50 -8.02 -24.95 -4.87
N ARG A 51 -8.63 -23.85 -5.30
CA ARG A 51 -8.97 -23.57 -6.71
C ARG A 51 -7.88 -22.84 -7.48
N ALA A 52 -7.12 -22.00 -6.78
CA ALA A 52 -6.04 -21.21 -7.37
C ALA A 52 -4.97 -20.86 -6.33
N ARG A 53 -3.82 -20.39 -6.81
CA ARG A 53 -2.76 -19.77 -6.00
C ARG A 53 -2.46 -18.41 -6.61
N VAL A 54 -2.51 -17.36 -5.79
CA VAL A 54 -2.39 -15.97 -6.24
C VAL A 54 -1.37 -15.23 -5.40
N ALA A 55 -0.57 -14.38 -6.03
CA ALA A 55 0.29 -13.44 -5.33
C ALA A 55 -0.46 -12.11 -5.15
N LEU A 56 -0.54 -11.60 -3.92
CA LEU A 56 -1.20 -10.34 -3.62
C LEU A 56 -0.18 -9.22 -3.45
N MET A 57 -0.18 -8.27 -4.38
CA MET A 57 0.65 -7.06 -4.27
C MET A 57 0.06 -6.10 -3.24
N ILE A 58 0.67 -6.06 -2.06
CA ILE A 58 0.21 -5.24 -0.92
C ILE A 58 0.23 -3.72 -1.18
N GLY A 59 1.07 -3.27 -2.12
CA GLY A 59 1.19 -1.87 -2.53
C GLY A 59 1.86 -0.96 -1.49
N CYS A 60 2.40 0.18 -1.94
CA CYS A 60 3.01 1.18 -1.05
C CYS A 60 1.98 2.19 -0.52
N ALA A 61 1.11 2.70 -1.39
CA ALA A 61 0.12 3.72 -1.03
C ALA A 61 -0.98 3.14 -0.14
N GLN A 62 -1.47 1.94 -0.45
CA GLN A 62 -2.56 1.31 0.29
C GLN A 62 -2.21 1.11 1.76
N ARG A 63 -1.01 0.60 2.06
CA ARG A 63 -0.47 0.48 3.42
C ARG A 63 -0.41 1.78 4.21
N ALA A 64 -0.33 2.91 3.54
CA ALA A 64 -0.29 4.23 4.17
C ALA A 64 -1.68 4.87 4.32
N LEU A 65 -2.63 4.47 3.48
CA LEU A 65 -3.97 5.06 3.40
C LEU A 65 -4.99 4.25 4.19
N ASP A 66 -5.05 2.93 3.96
CA ASP A 66 -6.00 2.02 4.58
C ASP A 66 -5.51 0.57 4.48
N THR A 67 -5.15 0.00 5.62
CA THR A 67 -4.68 -1.38 5.71
C THR A 67 -5.79 -2.42 5.59
N ASP A 68 -7.05 -2.03 5.82
CA ASP A 68 -8.18 -2.98 5.79
C ASP A 68 -8.49 -3.49 4.39
N ILE A 69 -8.03 -2.78 3.35
CA ILE A 69 -8.24 -3.17 1.95
C ILE A 69 -7.53 -4.49 1.62
N ASN A 70 -6.27 -4.65 2.03
CA ASN A 70 -5.54 -5.91 1.84
C ASN A 70 -6.17 -7.03 2.68
N ASP A 71 -6.50 -6.76 3.93
CA ASP A 71 -7.14 -7.72 4.83
C ASP A 71 -8.47 -8.23 4.25
N ALA A 72 -9.30 -7.33 3.73
CA ALA A 72 -10.55 -7.68 3.05
C ALA A 72 -10.31 -8.51 1.79
N THR A 73 -9.29 -8.15 1.01
CA THR A 73 -8.91 -8.87 -0.21
C THR A 73 -8.46 -10.30 0.12
N ILE A 74 -7.61 -10.48 1.14
CA ILE A 74 -7.17 -11.79 1.64
C ILE A 74 -8.37 -12.61 2.08
N ARG A 75 -9.28 -12.05 2.90
CA ARG A 75 -10.49 -12.77 3.36
C ARG A 75 -11.36 -13.21 2.19
N LEU A 76 -11.59 -12.34 1.22
CA LEU A 76 -12.41 -12.62 0.05
C LEU A 76 -11.80 -13.72 -0.82
N LEU A 77 -10.51 -13.60 -1.16
CA LEU A 77 -9.80 -14.57 -1.99
C LEU A 77 -9.73 -15.95 -1.33
N ARG A 78 -9.45 -16.00 -0.03
CA ARG A 78 -9.46 -17.27 0.72
C ARG A 78 -10.81 -17.94 0.68
N ARG A 79 -11.91 -17.19 0.87
CA ARG A 79 -13.29 -17.71 0.77
C ARG A 79 -13.65 -18.14 -0.65
N ALA A 80 -13.02 -17.56 -1.66
CA ALA A 80 -13.16 -17.98 -3.05
C ALA A 80 -12.35 -19.25 -3.41
N GLY A 81 -11.61 -19.83 -2.45
CA GLY A 81 -10.78 -21.02 -2.63
C GLY A 81 -9.36 -20.73 -3.12
N CYS A 82 -8.88 -19.49 -2.99
CA CYS A 82 -7.52 -19.11 -3.39
C CYS A 82 -6.53 -19.24 -2.22
N GLU A 83 -5.40 -19.90 -2.46
CA GLU A 83 -4.21 -19.74 -1.64
C GLU A 83 -3.59 -18.37 -1.95
N VAL A 84 -3.45 -17.51 -0.94
CA VAL A 84 -2.96 -16.14 -1.11
C VAL A 84 -1.54 -16.06 -0.61
N VAL A 85 -0.62 -15.69 -1.48
CA VAL A 85 0.81 -15.53 -1.18
C VAL A 85 1.14 -14.05 -1.13
N ILE A 86 1.77 -13.63 -0.05
CA ILE A 86 2.39 -12.32 0.06
C ILE A 86 3.90 -12.56 0.04
N PRO A 87 4.57 -12.27 -1.09
CA PRO A 87 6.02 -12.32 -1.20
C PRO A 87 6.66 -11.38 -0.18
N GLU A 88 7.84 -11.75 0.33
CA GLU A 88 8.61 -10.87 1.20
C GLU A 88 8.96 -9.54 0.54
N ARG A 89 9.10 -9.53 -0.79
CA ARG A 89 9.50 -8.35 -1.56
C ARG A 89 8.79 -8.30 -2.91
N PHE A 90 7.82 -7.40 -3.04
CA PHE A 90 7.17 -7.09 -4.33
C PHE A 90 7.85 -5.97 -5.13
N GLY A 91 8.73 -5.17 -4.52
CA GLY A 91 9.27 -3.97 -5.16
C GLY A 91 8.21 -2.89 -5.43
N CYS A 92 8.51 -1.98 -6.34
CA CYS A 92 7.61 -0.89 -6.73
C CYS A 92 6.87 -1.24 -8.03
N CYS A 93 5.54 -1.12 -8.05
CA CYS A 93 4.74 -1.33 -9.26
C CYS A 93 5.00 -0.31 -10.38
N GLY A 94 5.71 0.79 -10.10
CA GLY A 94 6.04 1.83 -11.08
C GLY A 94 4.92 2.83 -11.37
N ALA A 95 3.74 2.70 -10.78
CA ALA A 95 2.58 3.55 -11.08
C ALA A 95 2.85 5.06 -10.89
N LEU A 96 3.47 5.45 -9.76
CA LEU A 96 3.78 6.86 -9.52
C LEU A 96 4.82 7.39 -10.52
N THR A 97 5.86 6.62 -10.79
CA THR A 97 6.90 6.96 -11.78
C THR A 97 6.29 7.17 -13.17
N LEU A 98 5.29 6.36 -13.54
CA LEU A 98 4.55 6.52 -14.78
C LEU A 98 3.81 7.86 -14.83
N HIS A 99 3.11 8.24 -13.75
CA HIS A 99 2.40 9.53 -13.66
C HIS A 99 3.34 10.76 -13.73
N MET A 100 4.62 10.58 -13.44
CA MET A 100 5.65 11.61 -13.61
C MET A 100 6.20 11.70 -15.04
N GLY A 101 5.65 10.93 -16.00
CA GLY A 101 6.10 10.89 -17.39
C GLY A 101 7.34 10.02 -17.62
N ARG A 102 7.84 9.31 -16.60
CA ARG A 102 9.03 8.47 -16.66
C ARG A 102 8.68 7.02 -17.03
N THR A 103 8.17 6.85 -18.24
CA THR A 103 7.59 5.57 -18.70
C THR A 103 8.57 4.41 -18.67
N ASP A 104 9.82 4.60 -19.07
CA ASP A 104 10.81 3.51 -19.14
C ASP A 104 11.19 3.01 -17.75
N ASP A 105 11.42 3.93 -16.81
CA ASP A 105 11.69 3.61 -15.40
C ASP A 105 10.50 2.88 -14.75
N ALA A 106 9.27 3.32 -15.07
CA ALA A 106 8.06 2.67 -14.57
C ALA A 106 7.95 1.23 -15.08
N LYS A 107 8.18 0.99 -16.37
CA LYS A 107 8.17 -0.35 -16.97
C LYS A 107 9.31 -1.22 -16.44
N ALA A 108 10.49 -0.65 -16.19
CA ALA A 108 11.60 -1.35 -15.55
C ALA A 108 11.22 -1.82 -14.14
N SER A 109 10.64 -0.93 -13.33
CA SER A 109 10.16 -1.27 -11.98
C SER A 109 9.09 -2.36 -12.00
N ALA A 110 8.10 -2.24 -12.90
CA ALA A 110 7.03 -3.21 -13.04
C ALA A 110 7.54 -4.59 -13.47
N ARG A 111 8.52 -4.65 -14.39
CA ARG A 111 9.16 -5.92 -14.78
C ARG A 111 9.92 -6.55 -13.61
N ASP A 112 10.71 -5.77 -12.89
CA ASP A 112 11.41 -6.24 -11.69
C ASP A 112 10.43 -6.82 -10.66
N SER A 113 9.29 -6.15 -10.42
CA SER A 113 8.22 -6.64 -9.55
C SER A 113 7.59 -7.98 -9.96
N ILE A 114 7.51 -8.28 -11.26
CA ILE A 114 6.95 -9.54 -11.78
C ILE A 114 7.95 -10.70 -11.59
N HIS A 115 9.25 -10.40 -11.58
CA HIS A 115 10.31 -11.40 -11.49
C HIS A 115 10.75 -11.75 -10.06
N ARG A 116 10.28 -11.02 -9.05
CA ARG A 116 10.55 -11.27 -7.62
C ARG A 116 9.54 -12.23 -7.02
#